data_AF-N9XJN7-F1
#
_entry.id   AF-N9XJN7-F1
#
_cell.length_a   1.000
_cell.length_b   1.000
_cell.length_c   1.000
_cell.angle_alpha   90.00
_cell.angle_beta   90.00
_cell.angle_gamma   90.00
#
_symmetry.space_group_name_H-M   'P 1'
#
loop_
_entity.id
_entity.type
_entity.pdbx_description
1 polymer ?
#
loop_
_entity_poly.entity_id
_entity_poly.type
_entity_poly.pdbx_seq_one_letter_code
_entity_poly.pdbx_strand_id
1 'polypeptide(L)'
;MNKEKLDIKSIIKLVISAILFLILGFIASKVSDYNLNDVFFVEGIILIFGGILSSMKGNSKGLSMQGLGSINAQYISNINLEITKREREKVNLKEEIKFVFSDLVLILSGLTCIVINYII
;
A
#
# COMPACT_ATOMS: atom_id res chain seq x y z
N MET A 1 -19.65 7.46 16.86
CA MET A 1 -19.79 6.83 15.53
C MET A 1 -19.52 7.91 14.49
N ASN A 2 -18.26 8.06 14.08
CA ASN A 2 -17.83 9.19 13.24
C ASN A 2 -18.05 8.82 11.77
N LYS A 3 -18.84 9.61 11.05
CA LYS A 3 -19.18 9.37 9.64
C LYS A 3 -17.90 9.42 8.81
N GLU A 4 -17.57 8.33 8.14
CA GLU A 4 -16.56 8.27 7.09
C GLU A 4 -17.00 9.23 5.96
N LYS A 5 -16.50 10.46 5.99
CA LYS A 5 -16.63 11.37 4.85
C LYS A 5 -15.61 10.89 3.81
N LEU A 6 -16.12 10.31 2.74
CA LEU A 6 -15.33 10.03 1.54
C LEU A 6 -14.67 11.33 1.07
N ASP A 7 -13.35 11.42 1.15
CA ASP A 7 -12.60 12.61 0.71
C ASP A 7 -12.58 12.65 -0.82
N ILE A 8 -13.15 13.71 -1.41
CA ILE A 8 -13.18 13.96 -2.85
C ILE A 8 -11.76 13.85 -3.46
N LYS A 9 -10.73 14.26 -2.71
CA LYS A 9 -9.33 14.17 -3.17
C LYS A 9 -8.90 12.72 -3.40
N SER A 10 -9.37 11.78 -2.59
CA SER A 10 -9.05 10.36 -2.73
C SER A 10 -9.72 9.75 -3.97
N ILE A 11 -10.96 10.15 -4.25
CA ILE A 11 -11.67 9.73 -5.47
C ILE A 11 -10.94 10.23 -6.71
N ILE A 12 -10.52 11.50 -6.72
CA ILE A 12 -9.76 12.09 -7.84
C ILE A 12 -8.45 11.32 -8.05
N LYS A 13 -7.72 11.00 -6.98
CA LYS A 13 -6.50 10.19 -7.08
C LYS A 13 -6.76 8.81 -7.69
N LEU A 14 -7.84 8.16 -7.27
CA LEU A 14 -8.23 6.87 -7.82
C LEU A 14 -8.50 6.96 -9.32
N VAL A 15 -9.32 7.92 -9.75
CA VAL A 15 -9.64 8.12 -11.17
C VAL A 15 -8.38 8.42 -11.99
N ILE A 16 -7.51 9.31 -11.51
CA ILE A 16 -6.26 9.65 -12.19
C ILE A 16 -5.35 8.41 -12.31
N SER A 17 -5.20 7.64 -11.22
CA SER A 17 -4.37 6.43 -11.23
C SER A 17 -4.92 5.36 -12.18
N ALA A 18 -6.23 5.15 -12.21
CA ALA A 18 -6.86 4.19 -13.11
C ALA A 18 -6.65 4.58 -14.58
N ILE A 19 -6.84 5.85 -14.94
CA ILE A 19 -6.58 6.35 -16.30
C ILE A 19 -5.11 6.15 -16.67
N LEU A 20 -4.18 6.43 -15.75
CA LEU A 20 -2.75 6.27 -16.00
C LEU A 20 -2.38 4.81 -16.31
N PHE A 21 -2.88 3.84 -15.52
CA PHE A 21 -2.62 2.43 -15.76
C PHE A 21 -3.27 1.92 -17.05
N LEU A 22 -4.47 2.40 -17.39
CA LEU A 22 -5.08 2.06 -18.69
C LEU A 22 -4.23 2.53 -19.88
N ILE A 23 -3.64 3.71 -19.79
CA ILE A 23 -2.72 4.20 -20.83
C ILE A 23 -1.45 3.34 -20.88
N LEU A 24 -0.90 2.95 -19.72
CA LEU A 24 0.28 2.11 -19.64
C LEU A 24 0.04 0.73 -20.25
N GLY A 25 -1.06 0.04 -19.89
CA GLY A 25 -1.41 -1.24 -20.49
C GLY A 25 -1.66 -1.13 -22.00
N PHE A 26 -2.29 -0.05 -22.48
CA PHE A 26 -2.45 0.18 -23.92
C PHE A 26 -1.09 0.33 -24.65
N ILE A 27 -0.16 1.08 -24.07
CA ILE A 27 1.19 1.22 -24.63
C ILE A 27 1.92 -0.13 -24.59
N ALA A 28 1.83 -0.85 -23.48
CA ALA A 28 2.46 -2.16 -23.30
C ALA A 28 1.94 -3.19 -24.32
N SER A 29 0.64 -3.17 -24.64
CA SER A 29 0.07 -4.04 -25.66
C SER A 29 0.60 -3.71 -27.06
N LYS A 30 0.82 -2.43 -27.37
CA LYS A 30 1.41 -2.00 -28.65
C LYS A 30 2.89 -2.34 -28.79
N VAL A 31 3.65 -2.27 -27.71
CA VAL A 31 5.09 -2.59 -27.73
C VAL A 31 5.34 -4.09 -27.81
N SER A 32 4.50 -4.88 -27.13
CA SER A 32 4.71 -6.32 -26.99
C SER A 32 3.97 -7.16 -28.03
N ASP A 33 3.11 -6.54 -28.84
CA ASP A 33 2.21 -7.19 -29.81
C ASP A 33 1.30 -8.27 -29.17
N TYR A 34 1.05 -8.13 -27.86
CA TYR A 34 0.11 -8.98 -27.12
C TYR A 34 -1.30 -8.41 -27.17
N ASN A 35 -2.30 -9.29 -27.02
CA ASN A 35 -3.68 -8.85 -26.90
C ASN A 35 -3.83 -7.92 -25.69
N LEU A 36 -4.57 -6.83 -25.91
CA LEU A 36 -4.81 -5.82 -24.88
C LEU A 36 -5.51 -6.41 -23.65
N ASN A 37 -6.36 -7.41 -23.85
CA ASN A 37 -7.00 -8.18 -22.78
C ASN A 37 -5.95 -8.84 -21.89
N ASP A 38 -5.05 -9.64 -22.46
CA ASP A 38 -4.03 -10.36 -21.71
C ASP A 38 -3.12 -9.39 -20.93
N VAL A 39 -2.79 -8.25 -21.53
CA VAL A 39 -1.97 -7.20 -20.90
C VAL A 39 -2.68 -6.58 -19.69
N PHE A 40 -3.96 -6.19 -19.82
CA PHE A 40 -4.71 -5.62 -18.70
C PHE A 40 -4.96 -6.63 -17.57
N PHE A 41 -5.08 -7.92 -17.89
CA PHE A 41 -5.19 -8.96 -16.86
C PHE A 41 -3.90 -9.07 -16.05
N VAL A 42 -2.76 -9.18 -16.73
CA VAL A 42 -1.45 -9.28 -16.07
C VAL A 42 -1.11 -7.99 -15.31
N GLU A 43 -1.34 -6.83 -15.90
CA GLU A 43 -1.15 -5.53 -15.24
C GLU A 43 -2.03 -5.41 -13.98
N GLY A 44 -3.30 -5.78 -14.07
CA GLY A 44 -4.22 -5.76 -12.94
C GLY A 44 -3.74 -6.64 -11.78
N ILE A 45 -3.24 -7.84 -12.07
CA ILE A 45 -2.64 -8.74 -11.08
C ILE A 45 -1.42 -8.08 -10.42
N ILE A 46 -0.51 -7.50 -11.21
CA ILE A 46 0.69 -6.83 -10.70
C ILE A 46 0.31 -5.68 -9.75
N LEU A 47 -0.70 -4.87 -10.11
CA LEU A 47 -1.17 -3.76 -9.29
C LEU A 47 -1.78 -4.22 -7.97
N ILE A 48 -2.57 -5.30 -7.98
CA ILE A 48 -3.16 -5.87 -6.77
C ILE A 48 -2.05 -6.38 -5.84
N PHE A 49 -1.10 -7.17 -6.35
CA PHE A 49 0.00 -7.68 -5.52
C PHE A 49 0.92 -6.54 -5.04
N GLY A 50 1.19 -5.55 -5.89
CA GLY A 50 1.95 -4.36 -5.51
C GLY A 50 1.25 -3.56 -4.40
N GLY A 51 -0.07 -3.41 -4.49
CA GLY A 51 -0.88 -2.76 -3.45
C GLY A 51 -0.88 -3.55 -2.14
N ILE A 52 -1.04 -4.88 -2.20
CA ILE A 52 -0.96 -5.75 -1.00
C ILE A 52 0.42 -5.64 -0.37
N LEU A 53 1.50 -5.77 -1.14
CA LEU A 53 2.87 -5.67 -0.64
C LEU A 53 3.17 -4.28 -0.05
N SER A 54 2.68 -3.20 -0.68
CA SER A 54 2.80 -1.84 -0.15
C SER A 54 2.07 -1.68 1.19
N SER A 55 0.91 -2.33 1.33
CA SER A 55 0.13 -2.33 2.57
C SER A 55 0.77 -3.13 3.71
N MET A 56 1.69 -4.05 3.40
CA MET A 56 2.46 -4.82 4.36
C MET A 56 3.60 -3.98 4.97
N LYS A 57 3.26 -2.89 5.68
CA LYS A 57 4.23 -2.19 6.52
C LYS A 57 4.52 -3.01 7.77
N GLY A 58 5.73 -3.55 7.81
CA GLY A 58 6.21 -4.37 8.92
C GLY A 58 6.13 -3.63 10.25
N ASN A 59 5.48 -4.24 11.23
CA ASN A 59 5.73 -3.93 12.63
C ASN A 59 7.24 -4.11 12.85
N SER A 60 7.98 -3.05 13.20
CA SER A 60 9.43 -3.12 13.33
C SER A 60 9.77 -4.04 14.51
N LYS A 61 9.90 -5.34 14.25
CA LYS A 61 10.46 -6.31 15.22
C LYS A 61 11.96 -6.09 15.47
N GLY A 62 12.51 -4.93 15.06
CA GLY A 62 13.88 -4.50 15.28
C GLY A 62 14.29 -4.36 16.76
N LEU A 63 13.33 -4.49 17.67
CA LEU A 63 13.56 -4.47 19.12
C LEU A 63 14.00 -5.82 19.71
N SER A 64 13.62 -6.94 19.10
CA SER A 64 13.87 -8.26 19.72
C SER A 64 15.34 -8.69 19.66
N MET A 65 16.12 -8.17 18.70
CA MET A 65 17.56 -8.47 18.57
C MET A 65 18.46 -7.62 19.47
N GLN A 66 17.98 -6.48 20.00
CA GLN A 66 18.76 -5.69 20.97
C GLN A 66 18.87 -6.38 22.35
N GLY A 67 17.98 -7.33 22.66
CA GLY A 67 18.02 -8.12 23.89
C GLY A 67 18.90 -9.37 23.83
N LEU A 68 19.32 -9.83 22.64
CA LEU A 68 20.01 -11.11 22.46
C LEU A 68 21.49 -11.12 22.89
N GLY A 69 22.01 -10.01 23.42
CA GLY A 69 23.38 -9.93 23.95
C GLY A 69 23.57 -8.99 25.14
N SER A 70 22.49 -8.42 25.70
CA SER A 70 22.59 -7.50 26.83
C SER A 70 22.29 -8.21 28.14
N ILE A 71 23.28 -8.30 29.01
CA ILE A 71 23.22 -8.97 30.33
C ILE A 71 22.44 -8.11 31.35
N ASN A 72 22.18 -6.84 31.03
CA ASN A 72 21.60 -5.86 31.96
C ASN A 72 20.10 -5.66 31.74
N ALA A 73 19.29 -6.24 32.61
CA ALA A 73 17.83 -6.13 32.59
C ALA A 73 17.32 -4.66 32.68
N GLN A 74 18.05 -3.80 33.40
CA GLN A 74 17.72 -2.36 33.51
C GLN A 74 17.97 -1.59 32.21
N TYR A 75 18.96 -2.00 31.42
CA TYR A 75 19.23 -1.42 30.09
C TYR A 75 18.13 -1.80 29.10
N ILE A 76 17.72 -3.08 29.10
CA ILE A 76 16.61 -3.57 28.29
C ILE A 76 15.29 -2.89 28.67
N SER A 77 15.01 -2.70 29.97
CA SER A 77 13.79 -2.01 30.40
C SER A 77 13.76 -0.54 29.97
N ASN A 78 14.91 0.14 30.01
CA ASN A 78 14.97 1.55 29.62
C ASN A 78 14.82 1.74 28.10
N ILE A 79 15.42 0.84 27.31
CA ILE A 79 15.21 0.78 25.87
C ILE A 79 13.73 0.52 25.56
N ASN A 80 13.11 -0.47 26.22
CA ASN A 80 11.68 -0.76 26.02
C ASN A 80 10.79 0.45 26.35
N LEU A 81 11.11 1.18 27.42
CA LEU A 81 10.40 2.42 27.77
C LEU A 81 10.62 3.51 26.72
N GLU A 82 11.84 3.67 26.20
CA GLU A 82 12.14 4.66 25.16
C GLU A 82 11.45 4.32 23.83
N ILE A 83 11.44 3.06 23.39
CA ILE A 83 10.66 2.69 22.21
C ILE A 83 9.16 2.84 22.48
N THR A 84 8.64 2.40 23.63
CA THR A 84 7.21 2.59 23.94
C THR A 84 6.82 4.07 23.90
N LYS A 85 7.71 4.95 24.37
CA LYS A 85 7.52 6.40 24.30
C LYS A 85 7.58 6.90 22.85
N ARG A 86 8.55 6.45 22.05
CA ARG A 86 8.64 6.80 20.62
C ARG A 86 7.50 6.22 19.79
N GLU A 87 6.98 5.05 20.11
CA GLU A 87 5.79 4.46 19.46
C GLU A 87 4.56 5.29 19.78
N ARG A 88 4.36 5.66 21.05
CA ARG A 88 3.28 6.58 21.46
C ARG A 88 3.39 7.96 20.81
N GLU A 89 4.60 8.48 20.63
CA GLU A 89 4.86 9.77 19.96
C GLU A 89 4.75 9.67 18.42
N LYS A 90 5.00 8.49 17.83
CA LYS A 90 4.90 8.24 16.38
C LYS A 90 3.50 7.88 15.90
N VAL A 91 2.50 7.72 16.77
CA VAL A 91 1.11 7.46 16.34
C VAL A 91 0.48 8.74 15.75
N ASN A 92 1.01 9.19 14.62
CA ASN A 92 0.34 10.15 13.76
C ASN A 92 -0.74 9.41 12.95
N LEU A 93 -1.88 9.15 13.60
CA LEU A 93 -3.05 8.48 13.00
C LEU A 93 -3.44 9.05 11.62
N LYS A 94 -3.19 10.35 11.39
CA LYS A 94 -3.42 11.01 10.10
C LYS A 94 -2.54 10.50 8.97
N GLU A 95 -1.29 10.13 9.23
CA GLU A 95 -0.35 9.64 8.21
C GLU A 95 -0.61 8.17 7.88
N GLU A 96 -0.94 7.38 8.89
CA GLU A 96 -1.32 5.97 8.73
C GLU A 96 -2.60 5.83 7.89
N ILE A 97 -3.64 6.63 8.19
CA ILE A 97 -4.89 6.64 7.40
C ILE A 97 -4.63 7.11 5.97
N LYS A 98 -3.86 8.20 5.77
CA LYS A 98 -3.52 8.68 4.41
C LYS A 98 -2.78 7.63 3.58
N PHE A 99 -1.95 6.81 4.23
CA PHE A 99 -1.17 5.78 3.58
C PHE A 99 -2.02 4.55 3.21
N VAL A 100 -2.86 4.06 4.14
CA VAL A 100 -3.82 2.97 3.87
C VAL A 100 -4.74 3.31 2.70
N PHE A 101 -5.21 4.57 2.62
CA PHE A 101 -6.00 5.03 1.48
C PHE A 101 -5.20 5.04 0.16
N SER A 102 -3.90 5.29 0.21
CA SER A 102 -3.03 5.26 -0.98
C SER A 102 -2.80 3.83 -1.49
N ASP A 103 -2.63 2.87 -0.59
CA ASP A 103 -2.45 1.46 -0.97
C ASP A 103 -3.75 0.84 -1.51
N LEU A 104 -4.90 1.22 -0.94
CA LEU A 104 -6.21 0.81 -1.45
C LEU A 104 -6.49 1.35 -2.86
N VAL A 105 -5.97 2.53 -3.20
CA VAL A 105 -6.11 3.09 -4.56
C VAL A 105 -5.40 2.19 -5.59
N LEU A 106 -4.22 1.66 -5.28
CA LEU A 106 -3.50 0.71 -6.14
C LEU A 106 -4.32 -0.56 -6.37
N ILE A 107 -4.84 -1.17 -5.30
CA ILE A 107 -5.66 -2.39 -5.39
C ILE A 107 -6.93 -2.14 -6.22
N LEU A 108 -7.63 -1.02 -5.97
CA LEU A 108 -8.86 -0.66 -6.69
C LEU A 108 -8.59 -0.34 -8.17
N SER A 109 -7.45 0.28 -8.49
CA SER A 109 -7.04 0.49 -9.88
C SER A 109 -6.77 -0.84 -10.60
N GLY A 110 -6.09 -1.80 -9.94
CA GLY A 110 -5.86 -3.13 -10.50
C GLY A 110 -7.15 -3.92 -10.74
N LEU A 111 -8.11 -3.87 -9.81
CA LEU A 111 -9.44 -4.43 -9.99
C LEU A 111 -10.16 -3.82 -11.21
N THR A 112 -10.02 -2.51 -11.40
CA THR A 112 -10.63 -1.82 -12.55
C THR A 112 -10.05 -2.32 -13.87
N CYS A 113 -8.73 -2.52 -13.96
CA CYS A 113 -8.09 -3.11 -15.15
C CYS A 113 -8.60 -4.53 -15.44
N ILE A 114 -8.76 -5.37 -14.41
CA ILE A 114 -9.31 -6.72 -14.57
C ILE A 114 -10.77 -6.68 -15.05
N VAL A 115 -11.59 -5.79 -14.51
CA VAL A 115 -13.00 -5.66 -14.97
C VAL A 115 -13.05 -5.21 -16.43
N ILE A 116 -12.19 -4.27 -16.83
CA ILE A 116 -12.12 -3.80 -18.22
C ILE A 116 -11.67 -4.92 -19.17
N ASN A 117 -10.76 -5.79 -18.74
CA ASN A 117 -10.37 -6.98 -19.51
C ASN A 117 -11.57 -7.89 -19.87
N TYR A 118 -12.59 -8.01 -19.02
CA TYR A 118 -13.79 -8.80 -19.34
C TYR A 118 -14.76 -8.11 -20.31
N ILE A 119 -14.61 -6.80 -20.52
CA ILE A 119 -15.49 -6.00 -21.37
C ILE A 119 -14.94 -5.91 -22.81
N ILE A 120 -13.61 -5.86 -22.95
CA ILE A 120 -12.90 -5.79 -24.23
C ILE A 120 -12.66 -7.20 -24.76
#